data_AF-A0A662K6B1-F1
#
_entry.id   AF-A0A662K6B1-F1
#
_cell.length_a   1.000
_cell.length_b   1.000
_cell.length_c   1.000
_cell.angle_alpha   90.00
_cell.angle_beta   90.00
_cell.angle_gamma   90.00
#
_symmetry.space_group_name_H-M   'P 1'
#
loop_
_entity.id
_entity.type
_entity.pdbx_description
1 polymer ?
#
loop_
_entity_poly.entity_id
_entity_poly.type
_entity_poly.pdbx_seq_one_letter_code
_entity_poly.pdbx_strand_id
1 'polypeptide(L)'
;MLAGVLSTMFINRIFFFSKKKKEDERGEEESKQDELICRFVLDGIGRKIGESVAVDEDVLIIKNGSKYLGVPLKHVEINGKTLVVKGLIDRGKAEMMGEKWRQENFKELKI
;
A
#
# COMPACT_ATOMS: atom_id res chain seq x y z
N MET A 1 -46.70 -41.62 -30.22
CA MET A 1 -45.47 -40.90 -30.57
C MET A 1 -45.26 -39.85 -29.49
N LEU A 2 -44.30 -40.04 -28.56
CA LEU A 2 -42.93 -39.47 -28.57
C LEU A 2 -42.95 -37.93 -28.69
N ALA A 3 -42.22 -37.09 -27.96
CA ALA A 3 -41.40 -37.09 -26.73
C ALA A 3 -40.80 -35.66 -26.64
N GLY A 4 -40.30 -35.24 -25.47
CA GLY A 4 -39.40 -34.07 -25.28
C GLY A 4 -40.06 -32.93 -24.52
N VAL A 5 -39.88 -32.69 -23.21
CA VAL A 5 -38.70 -32.59 -22.31
C VAL A 5 -37.93 -31.28 -22.45
N LEU A 6 -37.61 -30.76 -21.25
CA LEU A 6 -36.54 -29.83 -20.84
C LEU A 6 -36.95 -28.34 -20.83
N SER A 7 -36.62 -27.51 -19.83
CA SER A 7 -36.14 -27.59 -18.45
C SER A 7 -35.74 -26.14 -18.10
N THR A 8 -35.60 -25.89 -16.80
CA THR A 8 -34.86 -24.79 -16.18
C THR A 8 -35.56 -23.44 -16.12
N MET A 9 -35.38 -22.64 -15.08
CA MET A 9 -34.95 -22.86 -13.69
C MET A 9 -35.42 -21.60 -12.95
N PHE A 10 -35.90 -21.78 -11.72
CA PHE A 10 -36.21 -20.70 -10.80
C PHE A 10 -34.96 -19.85 -10.53
N ILE A 11 -35.01 -18.55 -10.77
CA ILE A 11 -34.04 -17.61 -10.20
C ILE A 11 -34.79 -16.69 -9.24
N ASN A 12 -34.57 -16.97 -7.96
CA ASN A 12 -35.03 -16.19 -6.82
C ASN A 12 -34.55 -14.73 -6.94
N ARG A 13 -35.50 -13.79 -6.89
CA ARG A 13 -35.23 -12.38 -6.60
C ARG A 13 -34.82 -12.26 -5.13
N ILE A 14 -33.52 -12.16 -4.87
CA ILE A 14 -33.03 -11.69 -3.57
C ILE A 14 -32.93 -10.17 -3.65
N PHE A 15 -33.81 -9.52 -2.89
CA PHE A 15 -33.87 -8.08 -2.71
C PHE A 15 -32.64 -7.65 -1.90
N PHE A 16 -31.61 -7.11 -2.56
CA PHE A 16 -30.43 -6.61 -1.86
C PHE A 16 -30.77 -5.26 -1.20
N PHE A 17 -31.02 -5.32 0.10
CA PHE A 17 -31.25 -4.18 0.97
C PHE A 17 -29.95 -3.36 1.05
N SER A 18 -29.85 -2.29 0.26
CA SER A 18 -28.73 -1.34 0.32
C SER A 18 -28.77 -0.61 1.66
N LYS A 19 -28.05 -1.14 2.65
CA LYS A 19 -27.67 -0.38 3.85
C LYS A 19 -26.63 0.64 3.41
N LYS A 20 -27.07 1.86 3.11
CA LYS A 20 -26.20 3.04 3.10
C LYS A 20 -25.65 3.20 4.52
N LYS A 21 -24.40 2.81 4.74
CA LYS A 21 -23.72 2.90 6.04
C LYS A 21 -22.56 3.88 5.90
N LYS A 22 -22.50 4.84 6.81
CA LYS A 22 -21.44 5.86 6.95
C LYS A 22 -20.05 5.18 6.91
N GLU A 23 -19.34 5.30 5.79
CA GLU A 23 -18.03 4.68 5.50
C GLU A 23 -16.98 5.69 4.99
N ASP A 24 -17.32 6.98 4.91
CA ASP A 24 -16.57 7.93 4.07
C ASP A 24 -15.14 8.27 4.56
N GLU A 25 -14.84 8.25 5.87
CA GLU A 25 -13.49 8.67 6.33
C GLU A 25 -12.45 7.54 6.31
N ARG A 26 -12.86 6.28 6.52
CA ARG A 26 -11.93 5.15 6.68
C ARG A 26 -11.49 4.55 5.33
N GLY A 27 -12.38 4.54 4.33
CA GLY A 27 -12.05 4.09 2.98
C GLY A 27 -11.21 5.08 2.18
N GLU A 28 -11.31 6.38 2.49
CA GLU A 28 -10.46 7.41 1.89
C GLU A 28 -9.00 7.34 2.37
N GLU A 29 -8.75 6.90 3.60
CA GLU A 29 -7.38 6.75 4.13
C GLU A 29 -6.67 5.51 3.57
N GLU A 30 -7.36 4.36 3.49
CA GLU A 30 -6.80 3.13 2.89
C GLU A 30 -6.42 3.34 1.42
N SER A 31 -7.31 3.97 0.63
CA SER A 31 -7.05 4.26 -0.79
C SER A 31 -5.84 5.20 -0.99
N LYS A 32 -5.61 6.15 -0.08
CA LYS A 32 -4.41 7.02 -0.12
C LYS A 32 -3.12 6.28 0.22
N GLN A 33 -3.17 5.29 1.11
CA GLN A 33 -1.98 4.49 1.43
C GLN A 33 -1.63 3.53 0.29
N ASP A 34 -2.63 2.93 -0.36
CA ASP A 34 -2.43 2.10 -1.55
C ASP A 34 -1.75 2.88 -2.69
N GLU A 35 -2.06 4.17 -2.81
CA GLU A 35 -1.39 5.04 -3.77
C GLU A 35 0.11 5.20 -3.48
N LEU A 36 0.61 4.96 -2.27
CA LEU A 36 2.02 5.17 -1.92
C LEU A 36 2.89 3.93 -2.15
N ILE A 37 2.33 2.74 -2.33
CA ILE A 37 3.09 1.48 -2.46
C ILE A 37 3.48 1.22 -3.93
N CYS A 38 4.51 0.41 -4.15
CA CYS A 38 4.98 0.01 -5.49
C CYS A 38 5.41 1.19 -6.37
N ARG A 39 5.96 2.26 -5.78
CA ARG A 39 6.47 3.43 -6.51
C ARG A 39 7.97 3.58 -6.37
N PHE A 40 8.61 4.13 -7.42
CA PHE A 40 9.98 4.61 -7.28
C PHE A 40 10.03 5.85 -6.40
N VAL A 41 10.99 5.85 -5.48
CA VAL A 41 11.21 6.97 -4.56
C VAL A 41 12.50 7.69 -4.92
N LEU A 42 12.41 9.01 -5.07
CA LEU A 42 13.50 9.91 -5.43
C LEU A 42 13.86 10.82 -4.24
N ASP A 43 15.12 11.22 -4.13
CA ASP A 43 15.52 12.31 -3.22
C ASP A 43 15.19 13.69 -3.80
N GLY A 44 15.42 14.75 -3.01
CA GLY A 44 15.16 16.14 -3.40
C GLY A 44 15.96 16.65 -4.61
N ILE A 45 16.94 15.89 -5.11
CA ILE A 45 17.69 16.23 -6.34
C ILE A 45 17.40 15.24 -7.50
N GLY A 46 16.41 14.37 -7.34
CA GLY A 46 15.93 13.45 -8.38
C GLY A 46 16.68 12.12 -8.46
N ARG A 47 17.57 11.79 -7.53
CA ARG A 47 18.24 10.47 -7.52
C ARG A 47 17.30 9.42 -6.95
N LYS A 48 17.21 8.26 -7.60
CA LYS A 48 16.46 7.10 -7.06
C LYS A 48 17.11 6.61 -5.77
N ILE A 49 16.34 6.59 -4.69
CA ILE A 49 16.76 6.09 -3.37
C ILE A 49 16.15 4.73 -3.02
N GLY A 50 15.16 4.26 -3.79
CA GLY A 50 14.61 2.92 -3.67
C GLY A 50 13.19 2.81 -4.23
N GLU A 51 12.44 1.83 -3.71
CA GLU A 51 11.05 1.54 -4.03
C GLU A 51 10.23 1.47 -2.75
N SER A 52 9.03 2.05 -2.74
CA SER A 52 8.12 1.96 -1.60
C SER A 52 7.51 0.57 -1.52
N VAL A 53 7.60 -0.06 -0.35
CA VAL A 53 7.16 -1.45 -0.12
C VAL A 53 6.11 -1.58 0.97
N ALA A 54 6.03 -0.60 1.87
CA ALA A 54 5.00 -0.54 2.91
C ALA A 54 4.81 0.90 3.39
N VAL A 55 3.68 1.15 4.01
CA VAL A 55 3.43 2.29 4.91
C VAL A 55 3.15 1.67 6.27
N ASP A 56 3.91 2.09 7.27
CA ASP A 56 3.74 1.67 8.67
C ASP A 56 3.44 2.92 9.49
N GLU A 57 2.20 3.02 9.98
CA GLU A 57 1.65 4.23 10.60
C GLU A 57 1.90 5.49 9.72
N ASP A 58 2.79 6.39 10.13
CA ASP A 58 3.14 7.61 9.42
C ASP A 58 4.50 7.54 8.71
N VAL A 59 5.04 6.33 8.51
CA VAL A 59 6.36 6.09 7.93
C VAL A 59 6.24 5.32 6.61
N LEU A 60 6.76 5.90 5.53
CA LEU A 60 6.98 5.21 4.27
C LEU A 60 8.23 4.32 4.40
N ILE A 61 8.06 3.04 4.08
CA ILE A 61 9.16 2.09 4.02
C ILE A 61 9.65 1.96 2.58
N ILE A 62 10.94 2.24 2.40
CA ILE A 62 11.63 2.23 1.12
C ILE A 62 12.67 1.12 1.13
N LYS A 63 12.57 0.19 0.18
CA LYS A 63 13.57 -0.86 -0.04
C LYS A 63 14.61 -0.38 -1.06
N ASN A 64 15.88 -0.58 -0.73
CA ASN A 64 17.01 -0.35 -1.65
C ASN A 64 18.02 -1.49 -1.53
N GLY A 65 17.99 -2.41 -2.50
CA GLY A 65 18.77 -3.64 -2.44
C GLY A 65 18.38 -4.48 -1.21
N SER A 66 19.34 -4.71 -0.31
CA SER A 66 19.17 -5.41 0.97
C SER A 66 18.87 -4.49 2.16
N LYS A 67 18.85 -3.17 1.95
CA LYS A 67 18.56 -2.17 2.99
C LYS A 67 17.12 -1.69 2.93
N TYR A 68 16.65 -1.22 4.07
CA TYR A 68 15.35 -0.58 4.23
C TYR A 68 15.54 0.79 4.86
N LEU A 69 14.77 1.77 4.41
CA LEU A 69 14.74 3.13 4.93
C LEU A 69 13.31 3.43 5.39
N GLY A 70 13.16 4.02 6.57
CA GLY A 70 11.91 4.64 7.01
C GLY A 70 11.97 6.14 6.74
N VAL A 71 10.92 6.70 6.15
CA VAL A 71 10.79 8.16 5.94
C VAL A 71 9.41 8.61 6.38
N PRO A 72 9.29 9.58 7.31
CA PRO A 72 7.99 10.11 7.71
C PRO A 72 7.22 10.68 6.51
N LEU A 73 5.92 10.36 6.39
CA LEU A 73 5.06 10.76 5.27
C LEU A 73 4.98 12.28 5.09
N LYS A 74 5.15 13.07 6.15
CA LYS A 74 5.23 14.54 6.07
C LYS A 74 6.38 15.06 5.18
N HIS A 75 7.35 14.21 4.88
CA HIS A 75 8.47 14.51 3.98
C HIS A 75 8.31 13.86 2.60
N VAL A 76 7.19 13.18 2.34
CA VAL A 76 6.94 12.47 1.08
C VAL A 76 5.88 13.22 0.29
N GLU A 77 6.17 13.48 -0.98
CA GLU A 77 5.19 14.02 -1.91
C GLU A 77 5.00 13.10 -3.11
N ILE A 78 3.77 13.01 -3.60
CA ILE A 78 3.45 12.34 -4.85
C ILE A 78 3.83 13.26 -6.02
N ASN A 79 4.68 12.76 -6.91
CA ASN A 79 5.04 13.45 -8.16
C ASN A 79 4.81 12.51 -9.35
N GLY A 80 3.60 12.58 -9.91
CA GLY A 80 3.16 11.71 -11.00
C GLY A 80 3.25 10.24 -10.60
N LYS A 81 4.11 9.48 -11.28
CA LYS A 81 4.34 8.04 -11.04
C LYS A 81 5.39 7.75 -9.94
N THR A 82 6.00 8.78 -9.37
CA THR A 82 7.07 8.66 -8.39
C THR A 82 6.69 9.29 -7.06
N LEU A 83 7.44 8.95 -6.01
CA LEU A 83 7.42 9.66 -4.74
C LEU A 83 8.71 10.46 -4.60
N VAL A 84 8.63 11.65 -4.03
CA VAL A 84 9.79 12.51 -3.77
C VAL A 84 9.92 12.74 -2.27
N VAL A 85 11.09 12.41 -1.72
CA VAL A 85 11.44 12.73 -0.34
C VAL A 85 12.05 14.12 -0.29
N LYS A 86 11.35 15.06 0.34
CA LYS A 86 11.76 16.44 0.51
C LYS A 86 12.38 16.70 1.88
N GLY A 87 13.20 17.74 1.93
CA GLY A 87 13.88 18.18 3.14
C GLY A 87 15.17 17.42 3.43
N LEU A 88 15.82 17.80 4.52
CA LEU A 88 17.04 17.16 5.00
C LEU A 88 16.67 15.95 5.84
N ILE A 89 16.85 14.75 5.29
CA ILE A 89 16.66 13.50 6.01
C ILE A 89 18.00 13.00 6.52
N ASP A 90 18.06 12.73 7.83
CA ASP A 90 19.16 12.00 8.44
C ASP A 90 19.11 10.55 7.95
N ARG A 91 20.08 10.20 7.10
CA ARG A 91 20.19 8.88 6.50
C ARG A 91 20.37 7.77 7.54
N GLY A 92 21.12 8.02 8.61
CA GLY A 92 21.35 7.03 9.66
C GLY A 92 20.05 6.70 10.40
N LYS A 93 19.25 7.73 10.72
CA LYS A 93 17.92 7.53 11.31
C LYS A 93 16.96 6.83 10.36
N ALA A 94 16.98 7.18 9.08
CA ALA A 94 16.16 6.51 8.07
C ALA A 94 16.50 5.02 7.97
N GLU A 95 17.79 4.67 7.90
CA GLU A 95 18.27 3.28 7.90
C GLU A 95 17.84 2.55 9.19
N MET A 96 17.96 3.19 10.35
CA MET A 96 17.54 2.61 11.63
C MET A 96 16.03 2.32 11.69
N MET A 97 15.18 3.25 11.24
CA MET A 97 13.72 3.08 11.25
C MET A 97 13.29 1.96 10.28
N GLY A 98 13.85 1.95 9.06
CA GLY A 98 13.54 0.91 8.08
C GLY A 98 14.04 -0.47 8.53
N GLU A 99 15.19 -0.53 9.18
CA GLU A 99 15.72 -1.77 9.75
C GLU A 99 14.85 -2.31 10.87
N LYS A 100 14.40 -1.44 11.78
CA LYS A 100 13.50 -1.83 12.87
C LYS A 100 12.22 -2.44 12.30
N TRP A 101 11.59 -1.76 11.34
CA TRP A 101 10.40 -2.26 10.66
C TRP A 101 10.65 -3.64 10.02
N ARG A 102 11.80 -3.82 9.33
CA ARG A 102 12.15 -5.11 8.73
C ARG A 102 12.25 -6.21 9.79
N GLN A 103 12.94 -5.96 10.89
CA GLN A 103 13.10 -6.97 11.94
C GLN A 103 11.77 -7.36 12.58
N GLU A 104 10.84 -6.42 12.71
CA GLU A 104 9.51 -6.68 13.29
C GLU A 104 8.63 -7.47 12.33
N ASN A 105 8.70 -7.19 11.02
CA ASN A 105 7.81 -7.79 10.02
C ASN A 105 8.36 -9.07 9.37
N PHE A 106 9.67 -9.30 9.40
CA PHE A 106 10.31 -10.48 8.80
C PHE A 106 10.91 -11.44 9.85
N LYS A 107 10.41 -11.38 11.10
CA LYS A 107 10.91 -12.17 12.25
C LYS A 107 10.80 -13.70 12.07
N GLU A 108 10.15 -14.19 11.02
CA GLU A 108 9.97 -15.61 10.72
C GLU A 108 10.35 -15.99 9.29
N LEU A 109 11.64 -16.02 8.99
CA LEU A 109 12.18 -16.91 7.95
C LEU A 109 13.34 -17.69 8.55
N LYS A 110 13.01 -18.60 9.49
CA LYS A 110 13.90 -19.72 9.79
C LYS A 110 13.83 -20.66 8.59
N ILE A 111 14.82 -20.57 7.71
CA ILE A 111 15.09 -21.59 6.68
C ILE A 111 15.73 -22.78 7.39
#